data_AF-A0A9E4RP30-F1
#
_entry.id   AF-A0A9E4RP30-F1
#
_cell.length_a   1.000
_cell.length_b   1.000
_cell.length_c   1.000
_cell.angle_alpha   90.00
_cell.angle_beta   90.00
_cell.angle_gamma   90.00
#
_symmetry.space_group_name_H-M   'P 1'
#
loop_
_entity.id
_entity.type
_entity.pdbx_description
1 polymer ?
#
loop_
_entity_poly.entity_id
_entity_poly.type
_entity_poly.pdbx_seq_one_letter_code
_entity_poly.pdbx_strand_id
1 'polypeptide(L)'
;MDSSGEITRLDSPIDVMYLIHKALRNEANRAIKLVDKLDNGGTLQAFKLAFNEWATSLMFHADQEDQYVTKPLTACAPSMDDPTLGLVDKVKGAMLAHEDEMHEELLGGLEEVLAVLNEDIGNTSVITRTKQHLFGQVMTLRIVQEDHLDTEETLVLPMVRRCLTDEQQLLAARELLLDKAADDPRWVINWVSESLSEQERGLLAALEERFQELPVTA
;
A
#
# COMPACT_ATOMS: atom_id res chain seq x y z
N MET A 1 8.46 -15.95 -3.70
CA MET A 1 9.78 -15.52 -3.21
C MET A 1 9.51 -14.61 -2.03
N ASP A 2 10.09 -14.91 -0.88
CA ASP A 2 10.01 -14.06 0.31
C ASP A 2 11.00 -12.90 0.07
N SER A 3 10.49 -11.75 -0.37
CA SER A 3 11.30 -10.66 -0.97
C SER A 3 11.52 -9.47 -0.02
N SER A 4 11.29 -9.62 1.27
CA SER A 4 11.61 -8.57 2.24
C SER A 4 12.47 -9.18 3.33
N GLY A 5 13.79 -9.01 3.19
CA GLY A 5 14.71 -9.30 4.29
C GLY A 5 14.32 -8.50 5.53
N GLU A 6 14.72 -8.99 6.70
CA GLU A 6 14.37 -8.32 7.97
C GLU A 6 14.84 -6.86 7.98
N ILE A 7 13.91 -5.95 8.24
CA ILE A 7 14.19 -4.51 8.36
C ILE A 7 14.78 -4.29 9.74
N THR A 8 16.04 -3.90 9.79
CA THR A 8 16.80 -3.80 11.05
C THR A 8 16.86 -2.37 11.61
N ARG A 9 16.46 -1.36 10.84
CA ARG A 9 16.43 0.06 11.22
C ARG A 9 15.52 0.88 10.32
N LEU A 10 15.06 2.01 10.86
CA LEU A 10 14.42 3.11 10.13
C LEU A 10 15.37 4.32 10.20
N ASP A 11 16.00 4.68 9.09
CA ASP A 11 16.95 5.81 9.01
C ASP A 11 16.22 7.17 8.91
N SER A 12 14.94 7.17 8.55
CA SER A 12 14.05 8.33 8.52
C SER A 12 12.61 7.94 8.89
N PRO A 13 11.76 8.86 9.38
CA PRO A 13 10.38 8.51 9.78
C PRO A 13 9.57 7.83 8.67
N ILE A 14 9.75 8.27 7.42
CA ILE A 14 9.04 7.70 6.27
C ILE A 14 9.46 6.26 5.94
N ASP A 15 10.58 5.76 6.47
CA ASP A 15 11.03 4.38 6.23
C ASP A 15 10.04 3.35 6.79
N VAL A 16 9.07 3.77 7.61
CA VAL A 16 7.93 2.95 8.01
C VAL A 16 7.16 2.36 6.82
N MET A 17 7.22 3.04 5.66
CA MET A 17 6.68 2.55 4.39
C MET A 17 7.16 1.13 4.08
N TYR A 18 8.43 0.81 4.32
CA TYR A 18 8.93 -0.55 4.09
C TYR A 18 8.24 -1.60 4.98
N LEU A 19 7.85 -1.24 6.21
CA LEU A 19 7.10 -2.14 7.10
C LEU A 19 5.65 -2.33 6.61
N ILE A 20 5.01 -1.25 6.15
CA ILE A 20 3.66 -1.29 5.58
C ILE A 20 3.66 -2.11 4.28
N HIS A 21 4.62 -1.87 3.39
CA HIS A 21 4.77 -2.57 2.12
C HIS A 21 5.03 -4.06 2.32
N LYS A 22 5.78 -4.42 3.37
CA LYS A 22 5.96 -5.82 3.75
C LYS A 22 4.61 -6.46 4.14
N ALA A 23 3.78 -5.77 4.90
CA ALA A 23 2.44 -6.25 5.24
C ALA A 23 1.54 -6.38 4.00
N LEU A 24 1.53 -5.40 3.09
CA LEU A 24 0.79 -5.46 1.82
C LEU A 24 1.25 -6.64 0.94
N ARG A 25 2.56 -6.86 0.81
CA ARG A 25 3.11 -8.02 0.08
C ARG A 25 2.69 -9.35 0.73
N ASN A 26 2.59 -9.40 2.07
CA ASN A 26 2.11 -10.59 2.77
C ASN A 26 0.62 -10.86 2.53
N GLU A 27 -0.23 -9.84 2.50
CA GLU A 27 -1.65 -9.97 2.17
C GLU A 27 -1.86 -10.50 0.75
N ALA A 28 -1.18 -9.90 -0.24
CA ALA A 28 -1.21 -10.38 -1.62
C ALA A 28 -0.80 -11.86 -1.72
N ASN A 29 0.29 -12.24 -1.04
CA ASN A 29 0.76 -13.62 -0.98
C ASN A 29 -0.26 -14.56 -0.33
N ARG A 30 -0.96 -14.11 0.72
CA ARG A 30 -2.00 -14.88 1.40
C ARG A 30 -3.21 -15.09 0.48
N ALA A 31 -3.67 -14.04 -0.19
CA ALA A 31 -4.77 -14.12 -1.15
C ALA A 31 -4.47 -15.10 -2.29
N ILE A 32 -3.28 -15.01 -2.92
CA ILE A 32 -2.82 -15.95 -3.96
C ILE A 32 -2.83 -17.39 -3.47
N LYS A 33 -2.26 -17.66 -2.28
CA LYS A 33 -2.22 -19.01 -1.71
C LYS A 33 -3.61 -19.58 -1.46
N LEU A 34 -4.58 -18.74 -1.09
CA LEU A 34 -5.96 -19.18 -0.87
C LEU A 34 -6.64 -19.54 -2.18
N VAL A 35 -6.49 -18.73 -3.24
CA VAL A 35 -7.06 -19.06 -4.57
C VAL A 35 -6.41 -20.30 -5.16
N ASP A 36 -5.09 -20.46 -5.04
CA ASP A 36 -4.38 -21.64 -5.54
C ASP A 36 -4.90 -22.94 -4.91
N LYS A 37 -5.20 -22.89 -3.61
CA LYS A 37 -5.72 -24.02 -2.82
C LYS A 37 -7.23 -24.22 -2.92
N LEU A 38 -7.96 -23.39 -3.67
CA LEU A 38 -9.41 -23.52 -3.76
C LEU A 38 -9.80 -24.82 -4.48
N ASP A 39 -10.67 -25.60 -3.86
CA ASP A 39 -11.23 -26.82 -4.45
C ASP A 39 -12.45 -26.53 -5.30
N ASN A 40 -12.72 -27.41 -6.28
CA ASN A 40 -13.98 -27.36 -7.03
C ASN A 40 -15.17 -27.61 -6.09
N GLY A 41 -16.17 -26.73 -6.15
CA GLY A 41 -17.30 -26.72 -5.21
C GLY A 41 -16.94 -26.25 -3.79
N GLY A 42 -15.70 -25.82 -3.55
CA GLY A 42 -15.24 -25.30 -2.27
C GLY A 42 -15.81 -23.92 -1.93
N THR A 43 -15.65 -23.52 -0.68
CA THR A 43 -16.08 -22.20 -0.20
C THR A 43 -15.06 -21.11 -0.55
N LEU A 44 -15.56 -19.93 -0.95
CA LEU A 44 -14.75 -18.73 -1.15
C LEU A 44 -14.51 -17.93 0.13
N GLN A 45 -15.11 -18.31 1.26
CA GLN A 45 -15.14 -17.45 2.45
C GLN A 45 -13.75 -17.03 2.95
N ALA A 46 -12.80 -17.97 3.02
CA ALA A 46 -11.45 -17.66 3.45
C ALA A 46 -10.74 -16.70 2.48
N PHE A 47 -10.93 -16.90 1.17
CA PHE A 47 -10.40 -15.98 0.16
C PHE A 47 -11.05 -14.60 0.26
N LYS A 48 -12.38 -14.52 0.35
CA LYS A 48 -13.10 -13.23 0.47
C LYS A 48 -12.64 -12.44 1.68
N LEU A 49 -12.42 -13.10 2.82
CA LEU A 49 -11.91 -12.43 4.01
C LEU A 49 -10.51 -11.86 3.77
N ALA A 50 -9.60 -12.68 3.23
CA ALA A 50 -8.23 -12.23 2.95
C ALA A 50 -8.17 -11.14 1.87
N PHE A 51 -8.98 -11.25 0.83
CA PHE A 51 -9.06 -10.24 -0.22
C PHE A 51 -9.65 -8.93 0.30
N ASN A 52 -10.67 -8.97 1.15
CA ASN A 52 -11.22 -7.75 1.74
C ASN A 52 -10.22 -7.04 2.65
N GLU A 53 -9.46 -7.80 3.45
CA GLU A 53 -8.40 -7.26 4.30
C GLU A 53 -7.30 -6.62 3.45
N TRP A 54 -6.85 -7.33 2.40
CA TRP A 54 -5.91 -6.82 1.42
C TRP A 54 -6.42 -5.53 0.74
N ALA A 55 -7.62 -5.55 0.17
CA ALA A 55 -8.22 -4.41 -0.53
C ALA A 55 -8.38 -3.19 0.40
N THR A 56 -8.82 -3.41 1.65
CA THR A 56 -9.00 -2.34 2.62
C THR A 56 -7.67 -1.70 2.98
N SER A 57 -6.65 -2.52 3.29
CA SER A 57 -5.31 -2.02 3.60
C SER A 57 -4.67 -1.28 2.43
N LEU A 58 -4.78 -1.80 1.21
CA LEU A 58 -4.20 -1.21 0.01
C LEU A 58 -4.84 0.13 -0.36
N MET A 59 -6.17 0.22 -0.28
CA MET A 59 -6.90 1.47 -0.58
C MET A 59 -6.74 2.52 0.49
N PHE A 60 -6.70 2.12 1.76
CA PHE A 60 -6.35 3.05 2.84
C PHE A 60 -4.96 3.64 2.62
N HIS A 61 -3.98 2.77 2.36
CA HIS A 61 -2.58 3.14 2.12
C HIS A 61 -2.45 4.15 0.97
N ALA A 62 -2.97 3.83 -0.21
CA ALA A 62 -2.94 4.72 -1.37
C ALA A 62 -3.60 6.10 -1.11
N ASP A 63 -4.76 6.14 -0.43
CA ASP A 63 -5.42 7.41 -0.09
C ASP A 63 -4.60 8.25 0.91
N GLN A 64 -3.95 7.60 1.89
CA GLN A 64 -3.07 8.31 2.81
C GLN A 64 -1.82 8.84 2.10
N GLU A 65 -1.27 8.11 1.13
CA GLU A 65 -0.13 8.53 0.32
C GLU A 65 -0.45 9.77 -0.50
N ASP A 66 -1.58 9.77 -1.20
CA ASP A 66 -2.03 10.92 -1.97
C ASP A 66 -2.12 12.17 -1.10
N GLN A 67 -2.69 12.05 0.10
CA GLN A 67 -2.95 13.18 0.98
C GLN A 67 -1.70 13.67 1.73
N TYR A 68 -0.86 12.76 2.23
CA TYR A 68 0.18 13.07 3.20
C TYR A 68 1.61 12.83 2.67
N VAL A 69 1.77 12.22 1.50
CA VAL A 69 3.07 12.02 0.85
C VAL A 69 3.13 12.78 -0.47
N THR A 70 2.32 12.41 -1.46
CA THR A 70 2.35 12.96 -2.82
C THR A 70 1.96 14.44 -2.84
N LYS A 71 0.87 14.82 -2.17
CA LYS A 71 0.44 16.21 -2.11
C LYS A 71 1.49 17.14 -1.49
N PRO A 72 2.12 16.85 -0.33
CA PRO A 72 3.26 17.64 0.16
C PRO A 72 4.45 17.71 -0.81
N LEU A 73 4.72 16.66 -1.59
CA LEU A 73 5.77 16.66 -2.59
C LEU A 73 5.51 17.64 -3.75
N THR A 74 4.25 17.97 -4.08
CA THR A 74 3.94 19.00 -5.08
C THR A 74 4.45 20.39 -4.69
N ALA A 75 4.67 20.68 -3.40
CA ALA A 75 5.32 21.92 -2.97
C ALA A 75 6.84 21.93 -3.28
N CYS A 76 7.43 20.77 -3.52
CA CYS A 76 8.85 20.56 -3.87
C CYS A 76 9.08 20.21 -5.34
N ALA A 77 8.02 19.94 -6.11
CA ALA A 77 8.04 19.70 -7.54
C ALA A 77 7.16 20.74 -8.24
N PRO A 78 7.73 21.64 -9.06
CA PRO A 78 6.93 22.67 -9.71
C PRO A 78 6.01 22.09 -10.80
N SER A 79 4.95 22.83 -11.16
CA SER A 79 3.91 22.39 -12.11
C SER A 79 4.48 22.01 -13.48
N MET A 80 4.13 20.83 -14.00
CA MET A 80 4.58 20.34 -15.32
C MET A 80 4.27 21.29 -16.49
N ASP A 81 3.24 22.12 -16.35
CA ASP A 81 2.81 23.07 -17.38
C ASP A 81 3.66 24.36 -17.42
N ASP A 82 4.64 24.51 -16.52
CA ASP A 82 5.51 25.68 -16.51
C ASP A 82 6.64 25.55 -17.57
N PRO A 83 6.65 26.40 -18.61
CA PRO A 83 7.63 26.33 -19.69
C PRO A 83 9.05 26.72 -19.24
N THR A 84 9.20 27.27 -18.03
CA THR A 84 10.49 27.68 -17.46
C THR A 84 11.21 26.57 -16.70
N LEU A 85 10.59 25.39 -16.57
CA LEU A 85 11.17 24.28 -15.82
C LEU A 85 12.36 23.60 -16.50
N GLY A 86 13.39 23.36 -15.69
CA GLY A 86 14.49 22.48 -16.03
C GLY A 86 14.07 21.01 -16.11
N LEU A 87 14.90 20.20 -16.77
CA LEU A 87 14.63 18.77 -17.00
C LEU A 87 14.37 18.00 -15.70
N VAL A 88 15.12 18.30 -14.63
CA VAL A 88 14.99 17.64 -13.32
C VAL A 88 13.60 17.83 -12.73
N ASP A 89 13.03 19.02 -12.87
CA ASP A 89 11.73 19.33 -12.29
C ASP A 89 10.58 18.74 -13.11
N LYS A 90 10.73 18.66 -14.43
CA LYS A 90 9.80 17.92 -15.30
C LYS A 90 9.76 16.42 -14.97
N VAL A 91 10.93 15.83 -14.70
CA VAL A 91 11.01 14.42 -14.30
C VAL A 91 10.26 14.19 -12.98
N LYS A 92 10.44 15.04 -11.97
CA LYS A 92 9.68 14.93 -10.70
C LYS A 92 8.18 15.03 -10.90
N GLY A 93 7.72 16.00 -11.71
CA GLY A 93 6.29 16.17 -11.98
C GLY A 93 5.69 14.96 -12.70
N ALA A 94 6.42 14.38 -13.64
CA ALA A 94 5.99 13.16 -14.33
C ALA A 94 5.95 11.95 -13.39
N MET A 95 6.85 11.86 -12.42
CA MET A 95 6.83 10.80 -11.40
C MET A 95 5.59 10.91 -10.51
N LEU A 96 5.26 12.11 -10.01
CA LEU A 96 4.05 12.28 -9.18
C LEU A 96 2.76 11.97 -9.96
N ALA A 97 2.68 12.37 -11.24
CA ALA A 97 1.53 12.02 -12.07
C ALA A 97 1.45 10.51 -12.34
N HIS A 98 2.60 9.81 -12.36
CA HIS A 98 2.63 8.37 -12.50
C HIS A 98 2.09 7.66 -11.26
N GLU A 99 2.35 8.16 -10.05
CA GLU A 99 1.76 7.61 -8.81
C GLU A 99 0.22 7.63 -8.87
N ASP A 100 -0.37 8.76 -9.28
CA ASP A 100 -1.84 8.87 -9.45
C ASP A 100 -2.38 7.80 -10.43
N GLU A 101 -1.68 7.57 -11.56
CA GLU A 101 -2.05 6.53 -12.54
C GLU A 101 -1.94 5.12 -11.96
N MET A 102 -0.93 4.84 -11.13
CA MET A 102 -0.76 3.53 -10.49
C MET A 102 -1.83 3.26 -9.43
N HIS A 103 -2.24 4.28 -8.66
CA HIS A 103 -3.36 4.18 -7.74
C HIS A 103 -4.68 3.86 -8.46
N GLU A 104 -4.94 4.49 -9.62
CA GLU A 104 -6.08 4.15 -10.48
C GLU A 104 -6.00 2.70 -11.00
N GLU A 105 -4.80 2.22 -11.35
CA GLU A 105 -4.59 0.85 -11.80
C GLU A 105 -4.83 -0.17 -10.67
N LEU A 106 -4.42 0.14 -9.43
CA LEU A 106 -4.73 -0.69 -8.24
C LEU A 106 -6.24 -0.80 -8.02
N LEU A 107 -6.96 0.33 -8.09
CA LEU A 107 -8.41 0.36 -7.96
C LEU A 107 -9.07 -0.50 -9.06
N GLY A 108 -8.66 -0.33 -10.31
CA GLY A 108 -9.16 -1.14 -11.43
C GLY A 108 -8.91 -2.64 -11.22
N GLY A 109 -7.72 -3.02 -10.74
CA GLY A 109 -7.40 -4.41 -10.42
C GLY A 109 -8.27 -5.00 -9.29
N LEU A 110 -8.62 -4.20 -8.28
CA LEU A 110 -9.56 -4.61 -7.23
C LEU A 110 -10.97 -4.83 -7.78
N GLU A 111 -11.45 -3.93 -8.64
CA GLU A 111 -12.76 -4.04 -9.29
C GLU A 111 -12.86 -5.30 -10.17
N GLU A 112 -11.81 -5.63 -10.93
CA GLU A 112 -11.74 -6.83 -11.75
C GLU A 112 -11.83 -8.13 -10.90
N VAL A 113 -11.16 -8.18 -9.76
CA VAL A 113 -11.28 -9.33 -8.84
C VAL A 113 -12.71 -9.42 -8.26
N LEU A 114 -13.31 -8.29 -7.87
CA LEU A 114 -14.68 -8.24 -7.38
C LEU A 114 -15.71 -8.67 -8.45
N ALA A 115 -15.50 -8.28 -9.70
CA ALA A 115 -16.33 -8.69 -10.83
C ALA A 115 -16.33 -10.22 -10.97
N VAL A 116 -15.17 -10.88 -10.94
CA VAL A 116 -15.10 -12.35 -10.97
C VAL A 116 -15.82 -12.99 -9.79
N LEU A 117 -15.68 -12.43 -8.59
CA LEU A 117 -16.35 -12.96 -7.40
C LEU A 117 -17.88 -12.86 -7.48
N ASN A 118 -18.40 -11.76 -8.01
CA ASN A 118 -19.83 -11.45 -8.00
C ASN A 118 -20.57 -11.98 -9.25
N GLU A 119 -19.94 -11.92 -10.41
CA GLU A 119 -20.60 -12.21 -11.69
C GLU A 119 -20.34 -13.64 -12.14
N ASP A 120 -19.08 -14.07 -12.14
CA ASP A 120 -18.70 -15.41 -12.59
C ASP A 120 -19.02 -16.45 -11.54
N ILE A 121 -18.57 -16.24 -10.30
CA ILE A 121 -18.74 -17.22 -9.23
C ILE A 121 -20.05 -16.99 -8.47
N GLY A 122 -20.52 -15.75 -8.28
CA GLY A 122 -21.79 -15.50 -7.59
C GLY A 122 -23.00 -16.18 -8.25
N ASN A 123 -22.95 -16.37 -9.57
CA ASN A 123 -24.00 -17.02 -10.35
C ASN A 123 -23.74 -18.51 -10.63
N THR A 124 -22.59 -19.06 -10.22
CA THR A 124 -22.20 -20.45 -10.49
C THR A 124 -21.56 -21.12 -9.25
N SER A 125 -21.19 -22.40 -9.33
CA SER A 125 -20.31 -22.99 -8.33
C SER A 125 -18.85 -22.68 -8.66
N VAL A 126 -17.94 -22.69 -7.67
CA VAL A 126 -16.51 -22.70 -7.97
C VAL A 126 -16.19 -23.92 -8.82
N ILE A 127 -15.73 -23.68 -10.04
CA ILE A 127 -15.28 -24.69 -10.99
C ILE A 127 -13.89 -24.33 -11.49
N THR A 128 -13.19 -25.28 -12.12
CA THR A 128 -11.82 -25.08 -12.59
C THR A 128 -11.65 -23.79 -13.40
N ARG A 129 -12.59 -23.49 -14.31
CA ARG A 129 -12.54 -22.27 -15.14
C ARG A 129 -12.62 -20.99 -14.31
N THR A 130 -13.58 -20.88 -13.39
CA THR A 130 -13.77 -19.66 -12.59
C THR A 130 -12.68 -19.51 -11.54
N LYS A 131 -12.14 -20.61 -11.02
CA LYS A 131 -10.92 -20.62 -10.21
C LYS A 131 -9.71 -20.07 -10.97
N GLN A 132 -9.48 -20.56 -12.19
CA GLN A 132 -8.36 -20.08 -13.03
C GLN A 132 -8.51 -18.60 -13.38
N HIS A 133 -9.73 -18.15 -13.67
CA HIS A 133 -10.00 -16.74 -13.93
C HIS A 133 -9.71 -15.88 -12.69
N LEU A 134 -10.23 -16.27 -11.52
CA LEU A 134 -9.97 -15.58 -10.25
C LEU A 134 -8.47 -15.53 -9.93
N PHE A 135 -7.76 -16.64 -10.12
CA PHE A 135 -6.32 -16.70 -9.91
C PHE A 135 -5.58 -15.73 -10.84
N GLY A 136 -5.98 -15.67 -12.12
CA GLY A 136 -5.44 -14.72 -13.08
C GLY A 136 -5.59 -13.27 -12.62
N GLN A 137 -6.80 -12.87 -12.22
CA GLN A 137 -7.05 -11.49 -11.77
C GLN A 137 -6.30 -11.14 -10.48
N VAL A 138 -6.25 -12.05 -9.51
CA VAL A 138 -5.48 -11.86 -8.28
C VAL A 138 -3.98 -11.74 -8.56
N MET A 139 -3.46 -12.49 -9.53
CA MET A 139 -2.06 -12.37 -9.94
C MET A 139 -1.79 -11.04 -10.64
N THR A 140 -2.69 -10.59 -11.53
CA THR A 140 -2.59 -9.27 -12.18
C THR A 140 -2.54 -8.16 -11.13
N LEU A 141 -3.48 -8.12 -10.18
CA LEU A 141 -3.48 -7.13 -9.11
C LEU A 141 -2.18 -7.17 -8.28
N ARG A 142 -1.66 -8.37 -7.96
CA ARG A 142 -0.38 -8.51 -7.25
C ARG A 142 0.81 -7.97 -8.06
N ILE A 143 0.77 -8.05 -9.39
CA ILE A 143 1.83 -7.48 -10.23
C ILE A 143 1.77 -5.96 -10.17
N VAL A 144 0.59 -5.38 -10.38
CA VAL A 144 0.37 -3.92 -10.27
C VAL A 144 0.81 -3.39 -8.91
N GLN A 145 0.42 -4.07 -7.82
CA GLN A 145 0.88 -3.71 -6.47
C GLN A 145 2.41 -3.74 -6.37
N GLU A 146 3.07 -4.79 -6.83
CA GLU A 146 4.52 -4.86 -6.69
C GLU A 146 5.22 -3.77 -7.49
N ASP A 147 4.75 -3.50 -8.71
CA ASP A 147 5.30 -2.43 -9.54
C ASP A 147 5.11 -1.07 -8.85
N HIS A 148 3.95 -0.84 -8.22
CA HIS A 148 3.67 0.34 -7.39
C HIS A 148 4.65 0.46 -6.23
N LEU A 149 4.68 -0.53 -5.33
CA LEU A 149 5.54 -0.49 -4.15
C LEU A 149 7.03 -0.38 -4.51
N ASP A 150 7.48 -1.04 -5.58
CA ASP A 150 8.87 -0.95 -6.03
C ASP A 150 9.20 0.43 -6.60
N THR A 151 8.25 1.07 -7.28
CA THR A 151 8.36 2.45 -7.78
C THR A 151 8.50 3.40 -6.59
N GLU A 152 7.62 3.31 -5.60
CA GLU A 152 7.66 4.15 -4.41
C GLU A 152 8.99 4.02 -3.66
N GLU A 153 9.42 2.79 -3.41
CA GLU A 153 10.64 2.49 -2.67
C GLU A 153 11.91 3.00 -3.40
N THR A 154 11.91 2.92 -4.73
CA THR A 154 13.05 3.28 -5.57
C THR A 154 13.10 4.77 -5.90
N LEU A 155 11.93 5.42 -5.99
CA LEU A 155 11.78 6.73 -6.59
C LEU A 155 11.13 7.75 -5.66
N VAL A 156 9.99 7.43 -5.06
CA VAL A 156 9.23 8.36 -4.20
C VAL A 156 9.89 8.55 -2.85
N LEU A 157 10.25 7.48 -2.12
CA LEU A 157 10.88 7.60 -0.80
C LEU A 157 12.18 8.42 -0.81
N PRO A 158 13.09 8.25 -1.80
CA PRO A 158 14.23 9.14 -1.94
C PRO A 158 13.86 10.62 -2.15
N MET A 159 12.76 10.89 -2.86
CA MET A 159 12.24 12.26 -3.01
C MET A 159 11.71 12.79 -1.68
N VAL A 160 10.91 12.00 -0.96
CA VAL A 160 10.39 12.37 0.38
C VAL A 160 11.53 12.74 1.33
N ARG A 161 12.55 11.89 1.44
CA ARG A 161 13.71 12.14 2.33
C ARG A 161 14.47 13.42 1.99
N ARG A 162 14.46 13.84 0.72
CA ARG A 162 15.12 15.06 0.25
C ARG A 162 14.27 16.32 0.40
N CYS A 163 12.95 16.18 0.26
CA CYS A 163 12.03 17.29 0.11
C CYS A 163 11.30 17.64 1.40
N LEU A 164 10.97 16.64 2.22
CA LEU A 164 10.24 16.82 3.46
C LEU A 164 11.18 16.84 4.66
N THR A 165 10.90 17.73 5.62
CA THR A 165 11.60 17.74 6.90
C THR A 165 11.27 16.49 7.71
N ASP A 166 12.08 16.19 8.74
CA ASP A 166 11.81 15.07 9.64
C ASP A 166 10.41 15.16 10.29
N GLU A 167 9.98 16.36 10.69
CA GLU A 167 8.64 16.60 11.24
C GLU A 167 7.53 16.31 10.21
N GLN A 168 7.71 16.73 8.95
CA GLN A 168 6.74 16.45 7.87
C GLN A 168 6.68 14.95 7.55
N GLN A 169 7.82 14.26 7.55
CA GLN A 169 7.88 12.81 7.36
C GLN A 169 7.22 12.08 8.53
N LEU A 170 7.43 12.54 9.77
CA LEU A 170 6.82 11.96 10.96
C LEU A 170 5.30 12.17 10.97
N LEU A 171 4.83 13.33 10.48
CA LEU A 171 3.40 13.56 10.25
C LEU A 171 2.85 12.59 9.21
N ALA A 172 3.51 12.43 8.06
CA ALA A 172 3.09 11.48 7.04
C ALA A 172 3.02 10.04 7.58
N ALA A 173 4.08 9.60 8.27
CA ALA A 173 4.13 8.29 8.93
C ALA A 173 2.98 8.08 9.94
N ARG A 174 2.59 9.12 10.67
CA ARG A 174 1.46 9.05 11.61
C ARG A 174 0.14 8.83 10.88
N GLU A 175 -0.13 9.60 9.83
CA GLU A 175 -1.40 9.50 9.10
C GLU A 175 -1.47 8.20 8.27
N LEU A 176 -0.34 7.68 7.77
CA LEU A 176 -0.22 6.35 7.16
C LEU A 176 -0.51 5.19 8.13
N LEU A 177 -0.36 5.41 9.45
CA LEU A 177 -0.50 4.35 10.46
C LEU A 177 -1.73 4.52 11.36
N LEU A 178 -2.37 5.69 11.37
CA LEU A 178 -3.49 5.98 12.24
C LEU A 178 -4.69 6.46 11.44
N ASP A 179 -5.73 5.64 11.40
CA ASP A 179 -7.00 5.99 10.81
C ASP A 179 -7.91 6.63 11.86
N LYS A 180 -7.85 7.94 12.00
CA LYS A 180 -8.68 8.67 12.99
C LYS A 180 -10.18 8.55 12.73
N ALA A 181 -10.60 8.12 11.54
CA ALA A 181 -12.01 7.98 11.19
C ALA A 181 -12.56 6.57 11.51
N ALA A 182 -11.69 5.58 11.72
CA ALA A 182 -12.09 4.23 12.09
C ALA A 182 -12.50 4.09 13.56
N ASP A 183 -13.27 3.04 13.86
CA ASP A 183 -13.67 2.66 15.22
C ASP A 183 -12.45 2.29 16.09
N ASP A 184 -11.44 1.64 15.51
CA ASP A 184 -10.12 1.44 16.11
C ASP A 184 -9.08 2.24 15.32
N PRO A 185 -8.67 3.44 15.78
CA PRO A 185 -7.70 4.25 15.06
C PRO A 185 -6.33 3.60 14.88
N ARG A 186 -6.03 2.54 15.62
CA ARG A 186 -4.75 1.82 15.54
C ARG A 186 -4.83 0.57 14.68
N TRP A 187 -5.92 0.35 13.94
CA TRP A 187 -6.13 -0.89 13.20
C TRP A 187 -4.97 -1.17 12.23
N VAL A 188 -4.41 -0.14 11.59
CA VAL A 188 -3.27 -0.28 10.65
C VAL A 188 -2.01 -0.73 11.40
N ILE A 189 -1.68 -0.12 12.55
CA ILE A 189 -0.53 -0.53 13.36
C ILE A 189 -0.68 -1.98 13.82
N ASN A 190 -1.88 -2.35 14.26
CA ASN A 190 -2.17 -3.72 14.69
C ASN A 190 -1.99 -4.69 13.51
N TRP A 191 -2.59 -4.38 12.35
CA TRP A 191 -2.50 -5.17 11.12
C TRP A 191 -1.06 -5.32 10.62
N VAL A 192 -0.30 -4.22 10.48
CA VAL A 192 1.12 -4.27 10.09
C VAL A 192 1.89 -5.18 11.04
N SER A 193 1.69 -5.04 12.36
CA SER A 193 2.41 -5.80 13.39
C SER A 193 2.25 -7.31 13.30
N GLU A 194 1.15 -7.82 12.72
CA GLU A 194 0.91 -9.25 12.47
C GLU A 194 1.89 -9.82 11.44
N SER A 195 2.36 -8.98 10.52
CA SER A 195 3.31 -9.33 9.45
C SER A 195 4.78 -9.14 9.80
N LEU A 196 5.08 -8.58 10.98
CA LEU A 196 6.43 -8.17 11.38
C LEU A 196 7.13 -9.18 12.31
N SER A 197 8.46 -9.19 12.30
CA SER A 197 9.27 -9.84 13.32
C SER A 197 9.19 -9.10 14.66
N GLU A 198 9.73 -9.68 15.73
CA GLU A 198 9.82 -8.99 17.04
C GLU A 198 10.68 -7.73 16.95
N GLN A 199 11.77 -7.78 16.18
CA GLN A 199 12.65 -6.64 15.97
C GLN A 199 11.93 -5.52 15.19
N GLU A 200 11.24 -5.87 14.10
CA GLU A 200 10.49 -4.92 13.27
C GLU A 200 9.34 -4.28 14.06
N ARG A 201 8.64 -5.04 14.90
CA ARG A 201 7.64 -4.48 15.84
C ARG A 201 8.26 -3.48 16.81
N GLY A 202 9.49 -3.73 17.27
CA GLY A 202 10.24 -2.79 18.10
C GLY A 202 10.52 -1.47 17.37
N LEU A 203 10.86 -1.52 16.08
CA LEU A 203 11.05 -0.32 15.25
C LEU A 203 9.74 0.46 15.08
N LEU A 204 8.63 -0.23 14.79
CA LEU A 204 7.32 0.38 14.63
C LEU A 204 6.86 1.07 15.93
N ALA A 205 7.01 0.40 17.08
CA ALA A 205 6.66 0.96 18.38
C ALA A 205 7.51 2.20 18.73
N ALA A 206 8.82 2.16 18.47
CA ALA A 206 9.71 3.29 18.71
C ALA A 206 9.35 4.50 17.83
N LEU A 207 8.95 4.29 16.58
CA LEU A 207 8.47 5.37 15.72
C LEU A 207 7.13 5.92 16.22
N GLU A 208 6.21 5.05 16.62
CA GLU A 208 4.90 5.46 17.13
C GLU A 208 5.01 6.35 18.37
N GLU A 209 5.94 6.07 19.29
CA GLU A 209 6.18 6.92 20.46
C GLU A 209 6.51 8.36 20.07
N ARG A 210 7.23 8.56 18.96
CA ARG A 210 7.60 9.88 18.45
C ARG A 210 6.40 10.70 17.96
N PHE A 211 5.26 10.08 17.66
CA PHE A 211 4.07 10.83 17.23
C PHE A 211 3.59 11.83 18.30
N GLN A 212 3.96 11.64 19.57
CA GLN A 212 3.68 12.57 20.67
C GLN A 212 4.48 13.88 20.57
N GLU A 213 5.56 13.90 19.78
CA GLU A 213 6.40 15.09 19.52
C GLU A 213 5.70 16.05 18.55
N LEU A 214 4.76 15.55 17.74
CA LEU A 214 4.04 16.36 16.77
C LEU A 214 3.07 17.32 17.48
N PRO A 215 2.95 18.57 17.00
CA PRO A 215 1.99 19.50 17.55
C PRO A 215 0.57 18.93 17.44
N VAL A 216 -0.22 19.13 18.50
CA VAL A 216 -1.65 18.82 18.47
C VAL A 216 -2.28 19.74 17.42
N THR A 217 -2.74 19.17 16.32
CA THR A 217 -3.51 19.90 15.31
C THR A 217 -4.77 20.45 15.99
N ALA A 218 -4.88 21.78 16.04
CA ALA A 218 -5.99 22.50 16.68
C ALA A 218 -7.30 22.39 15.89
#